data_AF-W1XKP9-F1
#
_entry.id   AF-W1XKP9-F1
#
_cell.length_a   1.000
_cell.length_b   1.000
_cell.length_c   1.000
_cell.angle_alpha   90.00
_cell.angle_beta   90.00
_cell.angle_gamma   90.00
#
_symmetry.space_group_name_H-M   'P 1'
#
loop_
_entity.id
_entity.type
_entity.pdbx_description
1 polymer ?
#
loop_
_entity_poly.entity_id
_entity_poly.type
_entity_poly.pdbx_seq_one_letter_code
_entity_poly.pdbx_strand_id
1 'polypeptide(L)'
;LLQDKGREPLPEEIAEGMGITVERVREIQKIAQEPVSLETPIGEEEDSHLGDFIEDQDAIAPDDAASYILLQEQIEDVFTCLTDREQQVLI
;
A
#
# COMPACT_ATOMS: atom_id res chain seq x y z
N LEU A 1 -19.20 -17.79 24.88
CA LEU A 1 -18.46 -16.50 25.06
C LEU A 1 -19.36 -15.27 24.94
N LEU A 2 -20.04 -15.05 23.81
CA LEU A 2 -20.93 -13.87 23.65
C LEU A 2 -22.13 -13.89 24.63
N GLN A 3 -22.79 -15.05 24.76
CA GLN A 3 -23.88 -15.24 25.74
C GLN A 3 -23.37 -15.22 27.20
N ASP A 4 -22.13 -15.64 27.44
CA ASP A 4 -21.59 -15.73 28.81
C ASP A 4 -21.04 -14.39 29.32
N LYS A 5 -20.44 -13.59 28.42
CA LYS A 5 -19.77 -12.32 28.78
C LYS A 5 -20.60 -11.08 28.46
N GLY A 6 -21.69 -11.21 27.70
CA GLY A 6 -22.55 -10.09 27.29
C GLY A 6 -21.86 -9.06 26.39
N ARG A 7 -20.68 -9.37 25.86
CA ARG A 7 -19.88 -8.53 24.96
C ARG A 7 -19.11 -9.39 23.96
N GLU A 8 -18.61 -8.77 22.90
CA GLU A 8 -17.66 -9.43 22.01
C GLU A 8 -16.38 -9.83 22.78
N PRO A 9 -15.92 -11.09 22.65
CA PRO A 9 -14.73 -11.55 23.34
C PRO A 9 -13.48 -10.91 22.75
N LEU A 10 -12.50 -10.61 23.60
CA LEU A 10 -11.22 -10.05 23.16
C LEU A 10 -10.41 -11.12 22.40
N PRO A 11 -9.53 -10.73 21.45
CA PRO A 11 -8.68 -11.68 20.72
C PRO A 11 -7.85 -12.60 21.64
N GLU A 12 -7.43 -12.10 22.81
CA GLU A 12 -6.70 -12.87 23.84
C GLU A 12 -7.56 -13.98 24.46
N GLU A 13 -8.83 -13.69 24.73
CA GLU A 13 -9.78 -14.64 25.33
C GLU A 13 -10.19 -15.72 24.31
N ILE A 14 -10.27 -15.34 23.02
CA ILE A 14 -10.51 -16.26 21.91
C ILE A 14 -9.30 -17.19 21.75
N ALA A 15 -8.08 -16.63 21.81
CA ALA A 15 -6.83 -17.38 21.70
C ALA A 15 -6.70 -18.43 22.82
N GLU A 16 -6.99 -18.04 24.06
CA GLU A 16 -6.98 -18.94 25.22
C GLU A 16 -8.04 -20.05 25.10
N GLY A 17 -9.27 -19.70 24.69
CA GLY A 17 -10.35 -20.67 24.50
C GLY A 17 -10.14 -21.64 23.33
N MET A 18 -9.37 -21.24 22.31
CA MET A 18 -9.09 -22.04 21.12
C MET A 18 -7.72 -22.73 21.15
N GLY A 19 -6.87 -22.44 22.14
CA GLY A 19 -5.52 -22.99 22.26
C GLY A 19 -4.56 -22.55 21.14
N ILE A 20 -4.82 -21.40 20.52
CA ILE A 20 -4.00 -20.83 19.44
C ILE A 20 -3.37 -19.52 19.90
N THR A 21 -2.35 -19.04 19.19
CA THR A 21 -1.71 -17.76 19.47
C THR A 21 -2.64 -16.58 19.18
N VAL A 22 -2.54 -15.49 19.95
CA VAL A 22 -3.30 -14.24 19.74
C VAL A 22 -3.06 -13.65 18.35
N GLU A 23 -1.82 -13.74 17.84
CA GLU A 23 -1.45 -13.32 16.48
C GLU A 23 -2.30 -14.03 15.42
N ARG A 24 -2.44 -15.35 15.54
CA ARG A 24 -3.26 -16.16 14.64
C ARG A 24 -4.75 -15.79 14.70
N VAL A 25 -5.28 -15.45 15.87
CA VAL A 25 -6.66 -14.95 16.00
C VAL A 25 -6.83 -13.64 15.24
N ARG A 26 -5.88 -12.70 15.40
CA ARG A 26 -5.91 -11.40 14.70
C ARG A 26 -5.80 -11.57 13.18
N GLU A 27 -4.95 -12.47 12.70
CA GLU A 27 -4.86 -12.80 11.27
C GLU A 27 -6.17 -13.34 10.73
N ILE A 28 -6.77 -14.32 11.40
CA ILE A 28 -8.04 -14.91 10.98
C ILE A 28 -9.15 -13.84 10.96
N GLN A 29 -9.22 -12.99 11.99
CA GLN A 29 -10.17 -11.88 12.04
C GLN A 29 -9.97 -10.89 10.88
N LYS A 30 -8.72 -10.59 10.52
CA LYS A 30 -8.41 -9.70 9.39
C LYS A 30 -8.81 -10.32 8.04
N ILE A 31 -8.57 -11.61 7.85
CA ILE A 31 -8.92 -12.33 6.60
C ILE A 31 -10.43 -12.53 6.47
N ALA A 32 -11.13 -12.69 7.59
CA ALA A 32 -12.58 -12.86 7.61
C ALA A 32 -13.35 -11.56 7.30
N GLN A 33 -12.69 -10.41 7.23
CA GLN A 33 -13.32 -9.16 6.81
C GLN A 33 -13.63 -9.22 5.31
N GLU A 34 -14.89 -8.97 4.95
CA GLU A 34 -15.30 -8.87 3.56
C GLU A 34 -14.74 -7.56 2.95
N PRO A 35 -14.29 -7.60 1.68
CA PRO A 35 -13.83 -6.39 1.00
C PRO A 35 -14.98 -5.39 0.86
N VAL A 36 -14.68 -4.12 1.14
CA VAL A 36 -15.64 -3.03 0.95
C VAL A 36 -15.67 -2.58 -0.51
N SER A 37 -16.85 -2.21 -1.01
CA SER A 37 -17.01 -1.71 -2.37
C SER A 37 -16.43 -0.29 -2.48
N LEU A 38 -15.68 -0.02 -3.55
CA LEU A 38 -15.20 1.33 -3.86
C LEU A 38 -16.34 2.30 -4.21
N GLU A 39 -17.48 1.77 -4.65
CA GLU A 39 -18.71 2.52 -4.95
C GLU A 39 -19.54 2.82 -3.69
N THR A 40 -19.01 2.52 -2.49
CA THR A 40 -19.72 2.82 -1.25
C THR A 40 -19.73 4.34 -1.04
N PRO A 41 -20.90 5.01 -0.93
CA PRO A 41 -20.94 6.45 -0.71
C PRO A 41 -20.35 6.80 0.65
N ILE A 42 -19.60 7.89 0.71
CA ILE A 42 -18.93 8.41 1.90
C ILE A 42 -19.44 9.81 2.21
N GLY A 43 -19.92 10.02 3.44
CA GLY A 43 -20.46 11.30 3.88
C GLY A 43 -21.97 11.44 3.68
N GLU A 44 -22.50 12.63 3.94
CA GLU A 44 -23.93 12.96 3.78
C GLU A 44 -24.27 13.42 2.36
N GLU A 45 -23.27 13.85 1.59
CA GLU A 45 -23.40 14.26 0.20
C GLU A 45 -23.19 13.02 -0.69
N GLU A 46 -24.21 12.63 -1.47
CA GLU A 46 -24.22 11.42 -2.32
C GLU A 46 -23.21 11.46 -3.49
N ASP A 47 -22.40 12.51 -3.60
CA ASP A 47 -21.47 12.72 -4.72
C ASP A 47 -20.07 12.13 -4.48
N SER A 48 -19.76 11.66 -3.26
CA SER A 48 -18.43 11.12 -2.92
C SER A 48 -18.47 9.61 -2.66
N HIS A 49 -17.61 8.86 -3.34
CA HIS A 49 -17.47 7.41 -3.19
C HIS A 49 -16.17 7.08 -2.43
N LEU A 50 -16.12 5.90 -1.79
CA LEU A 50 -14.92 5.43 -1.09
C LEU A 50 -13.69 5.39 -2.01
N GLY A 51 -13.89 5.03 -3.28
CA GLY A 51 -12.83 5.00 -4.29
C GLY A 51 -12.18 6.36 -4.55
N ASP A 52 -12.91 7.47 -4.37
CA ASP A 52 -12.39 8.82 -4.62
C ASP A 52 -11.32 9.23 -3.60
N PHE A 53 -11.22 8.51 -2.47
CA PHE A 53 -10.25 8.76 -1.40
C PHE A 53 -9.04 7.81 -1.43
N ILE A 54 -9.02 6.84 -2.35
CA ILE A 54 -7.89 5.91 -2.47
C ILE A 54 -6.88 6.48 -3.45
N GLU A 55 -5.76 6.96 -2.91
CA GLU A 55 -4.63 7.41 -3.72
C GLU A 55 -3.93 6.22 -4.41
N ASP A 56 -3.49 6.44 -5.64
CA ASP A 56 -2.62 5.51 -6.35
C ASP A 56 -1.18 5.67 -5.82
N GLN A 57 -0.73 4.70 -5.04
CA GLN A 57 0.62 4.69 -4.47
C GLN A 57 1.69 4.24 -5.48
N ASP A 58 1.30 3.65 -6.61
CA ASP A 58 2.22 3.22 -7.66
C ASP A 58 2.45 4.32 -8.71
N ALA A 59 1.65 5.39 -8.67
CA ALA A 59 1.81 6.54 -9.55
C ALA A 59 3.11 7.31 -9.23
N ILE A 60 3.96 7.46 -10.25
CA ILE A 60 5.19 8.25 -10.13
C ILE A 60 4.83 9.73 -10.02
N ALA A 61 5.36 10.41 -9.00
CA ALA A 61 5.17 11.83 -8.82
C ALA A 61 5.79 12.62 -9.98
N PRO A 62 5.14 13.69 -10.48
CA PRO A 62 5.59 14.41 -11.68
C PRO A 62 6.96 15.08 -11.49
N ASP A 63 7.28 15.50 -10.27
CA ASP A 63 8.58 16.04 -9.87
C ASP A 63 9.68 14.96 -9.85
N ASP A 64 9.37 13.75 -9.39
CA ASP A 64 10.29 12.61 -9.47
C ASP A 64 10.55 12.23 -10.94
N ALA A 65 9.50 12.17 -11.76
CA ALA A 65 9.63 11.89 -13.19
C ALA A 65 10.50 12.94 -13.91
N ALA A 66 10.26 14.23 -13.64
CA ALA A 66 11.07 15.32 -14.21
C ALA A 66 12.54 15.23 -13.76
N SER A 67 12.78 14.94 -12.47
CA SER A 67 14.12 14.78 -11.91
C SER A 67 14.86 13.61 -12.56
N TYR A 68 14.17 12.50 -12.80
CA TYR A 68 14.74 11.34 -13.49
C TYR A 68 15.15 11.66 -14.94
N ILE A 69 14.30 12.37 -15.68
CA ILE A 69 14.60 12.80 -17.07
C ILE A 69 15.81 13.74 -17.08
N LEU A 70 15.83 14.74 -16.20
CA LEU A 70 16.96 15.67 -16.08
C LEU A 70 18.27 14.95 -15.74
N LEU A 71 18.21 13.95 -14.85
CA LEU A 71 19.37 13.14 -14.51
C LEU A 71 19.87 12.33 -15.72
N GLN A 72 18.94 11.74 -16.48
CA GLN A 72 19.28 11.00 -17.69
C GLN A 72 19.98 11.91 -18.72
N GLU A 73 19.45 13.10 -18.98
CA GLU A 73 20.06 14.08 -19.91
C GLU A 73 21.47 14.47 -19.46
N GLN A 74 21.66 14.75 -18.17
CA GLN A 74 22.99 15.09 -17.63
C GLN A 74 24.00 13.93 -17.76
N ILE A 75 23.54 12.70 -17.55
CA ILE A 75 24.39 11.51 -17.71
C ILE A 75 24.77 11.35 -19.19
N GLU A 76 23.84 11.53 -20.11
CA GLU A 76 24.11 11.50 -21.55
C GLU A 76 25.13 12.58 -21.95
N ASP A 77 24.98 13.82 -21.46
CA ASP A 77 25.93 14.91 -21.68
C ASP A 77 27.34 14.56 -21.18
N VAL A 78 27.46 13.99 -19.98
CA VAL A 78 28.76 13.54 -19.44
C VAL A 78 29.37 12.45 -20.32
N PHE A 79 28.56 11.51 -20.79
CA PHE A 79 29.03 10.47 -21.70
C PHE A 79 29.54 11.05 -23.02
N THR A 80 28.97 12.14 -23.55
CA THR A 80 29.51 12.79 -24.76
C THR A 80 30.93 13.35 -24.59
N CYS A 81 31.38 13.58 -23.35
CA CYS A 81 32.73 14.03 -23.04
C CYS A 81 33.75 12.89 -22.93
N LEU A 82 33.30 11.63 -22.93
CA LEU A 82 34.16 10.45 -22.85
C LEU A 82 34.62 10.00 -24.24
N THR A 83 35.76 9.31 -24.29
CA THR A 83 36.20 8.67 -25.53
C THR A 83 35.32 7.46 -25.87
N ASP A 84 35.19 7.10 -27.15
CA ASP A 84 34.38 5.94 -27.60
C ASP A 84 34.68 4.66 -26.81
N ARG A 85 35.95 4.50 -26.41
CA ARG A 85 36.45 3.34 -25.69
C ARG A 85 36.07 3.35 -24.20
N GLU A 86 35.90 4.53 -23.60
CA GLU A 86 35.44 4.71 -22.22
C GLU A 86 33.91 4.56 -22.13
N GLN A 87 33.17 5.09 -23.11
CA GLN A 87 31.72 4.86 -23.22
C GLN A 87 31.40 3.36 -23.33
N GLN A 88 32.11 2.60 -24.18
CA GLN A 88 31.90 1.16 -24.38
C GLN A 88 32.14 0.30 -23.14
N VAL A 89 32.83 0.81 -22.12
CA VAL A 89 33.10 0.08 -20.86
C VAL A 89 32.05 0.40 -19.79
N LEU A 90 31.39 1.55 -19.87
CA LEU A 90 30.39 2.01 -18.90
C LEU A 90 28.94 1.63 -19.29
N ILE A 91 28.67 1.45 -20.59
CA ILE A 91 27.42 0.91 -21.15
C ILE A 91 27.41 -0.62 -21.03
#